data_AF-A0A524EGN5-F1
#
_entry.id   AF-A0A524EGN5-F1
#
_cell.length_a   1.000
_cell.length_b   1.000
_cell.length_c   1.000
_cell.angle_alpha   90.00
_cell.angle_beta   90.00
_cell.angle_gamma   90.00
#
_symmetry.space_group_name_H-M   'P 1'
#
loop_
_entity.id
_entity.type
_entity.pdbx_description
1 polymer ?
#
loop_
_entity_poly.entity_id
_entity_poly.type
_entity_poly.pdbx_seq_one_letter_code
_entity_poly.pdbx_strand_id
1 'polypeptide(L)'
;MYVKIRDDGAVGIGRGTEGPYEIAIGYGEAHMIAAALEKLAQTARSYKQTYKKTTDVGRGNKIEFERNEEGDIILKGDGNEYMCTEKEMRELSEVLKHLPPVDIAPPSDYVKKRKPKNGFCLELMNGGQSMPLKLPDAALIKKSIVSSIDGKYFEEKVKIGSRSITVQRTSDLKWSITGSNATVKFTAYEVESLVAGLHNGVLDVLMDAIKKYGGDDLADIRVKSHIQRVEQEAEKILADARKAKSVVKHLTKTTSDILGAGKDADERTNIFVELINHIYRELAPEFHAPLFNIMTEILVQK
;
A
#
# COMPACT_ATOMS: atom_id res chain seq x y z
N MET A 1 6.93 32.17 -10.95
CA MET A 1 6.66 31.10 -9.94
C MET A 1 7.09 29.76 -10.54
N TYR A 2 7.44 28.78 -9.72
CA TYR A 2 7.68 27.40 -10.17
C TYR A 2 6.80 26.42 -9.40
N VAL A 3 6.57 25.27 -10.03
CA VAL A 3 5.86 24.12 -9.45
C VAL A 3 6.72 22.89 -9.66
N LYS A 4 6.94 22.10 -8.61
CA LYS A 4 7.67 20.83 -8.71
C LYS A 4 7.01 19.74 -7.88
N ILE A 5 7.26 18.49 -8.27
CA ILE A 5 6.98 17.35 -7.39
C ILE A 5 8.15 17.22 -6.42
N ARG A 6 7.85 17.27 -5.13
CA ARG A 6 8.82 17.16 -4.05
C ARG A 6 9.15 15.69 -3.79
N ASP A 7 10.28 15.43 -3.16
CA ASP A 7 10.69 14.06 -2.76
C ASP A 7 9.70 13.40 -1.79
N ASP A 8 8.90 14.20 -1.08
CA ASP A 8 7.83 13.73 -0.20
C ASP A 8 6.51 13.43 -0.93
N GLY A 9 6.49 13.56 -2.26
CA GLY A 9 5.34 13.33 -3.14
C GLY A 9 4.36 14.51 -3.20
N ALA A 10 4.57 15.58 -2.44
CA ALA A 10 3.72 16.77 -2.49
C ALA A 10 4.07 17.65 -3.70
N VAL A 11 3.13 18.51 -4.08
CA VAL A 11 3.37 19.57 -5.06
C VAL A 11 3.91 20.79 -4.33
N GLY A 12 5.15 21.17 -4.62
CA GLY A 12 5.79 22.37 -4.09
C GLY A 12 5.55 23.57 -4.99
N ILE A 13 5.02 24.66 -4.43
CA ILE A 13 4.90 25.97 -5.09
C ILE A 13 5.96 26.89 -4.51
N GLY A 14 6.84 27.41 -5.36
CA GLY A 14 7.92 28.31 -4.94
C GLY A 14 8.11 29.51 -5.87
N ARG A 15 8.98 30.42 -5.43
CA ARG A 15 9.36 31.63 -6.16
C ARG A 15 10.88 31.71 -6.33
N GLY A 16 11.32 32.15 -7.52
CA GLY A 16 12.74 32.23 -7.84
C GLY A 16 13.32 30.86 -8.20
N THR A 17 14.45 30.51 -7.59
CA THR A 17 15.15 29.24 -7.81
C THR A 17 14.56 28.12 -6.95
N GLU A 18 14.59 26.89 -7.47
CA GLU A 18 14.16 25.71 -6.70
C GLU A 18 14.93 25.59 -5.38
N GLY A 19 14.20 25.32 -4.29
CA GLY A 19 14.78 25.29 -2.95
C GLY A 19 13.83 24.74 -1.89
N PRO A 20 14.18 24.85 -0.60
CA PRO A 20 13.37 24.32 0.49
C PRO A 20 12.20 25.24 0.90
N TYR A 21 12.15 26.47 0.39
CA TYR A 21 11.13 27.47 0.69
C TYR A 21 9.98 27.33 -0.29
N GLU A 22 9.06 26.41 0.04
CA GLU A 22 7.93 26.06 -0.81
C GLU A 22 6.65 25.99 0.01
N ILE A 23 5.53 26.37 -0.61
CA ILE A 23 4.19 26.04 -0.14
C ILE A 23 3.88 24.65 -0.69
N ALA A 24 3.78 23.66 0.18
CA ALA A 24 3.49 22.29 -0.20
C ALA A 24 1.98 22.06 -0.21
N ILE A 25 1.47 21.42 -1.25
CA ILE A 25 0.06 21.09 -1.42
C ILE A 25 -0.07 19.64 -1.89
N GLY A 26 -1.17 18.97 -1.54
CA GLY A 26 -1.43 17.62 -2.05
C GLY A 26 -1.69 17.66 -3.55
N TYR A 27 -1.25 16.66 -4.31
CA TYR A 27 -1.51 16.61 -5.76
C TYR A 27 -3.01 16.66 -6.09
N GLY A 28 -3.85 15.95 -5.32
CA GLY A 28 -5.31 16.00 -5.48
C GLY A 28 -5.94 17.36 -5.13
N GLU A 29 -5.23 18.19 -4.36
CA GLU A 29 -5.66 19.55 -4.01
C GLU A 29 -5.28 20.57 -5.09
N ALA A 30 -4.31 20.23 -5.94
CA ALA A 30 -3.80 21.12 -6.99
C ALA A 30 -4.89 21.63 -7.92
N HIS A 31 -5.83 20.77 -8.33
CA HIS A 31 -6.96 21.18 -9.16
C HIS A 31 -7.91 22.17 -8.47
N MET A 32 -8.19 21.97 -7.18
CA MET A 32 -9.05 22.88 -6.41
C MET A 32 -8.36 24.23 -6.19
N ILE A 33 -7.07 24.21 -5.88
CA ILE A 33 -6.25 25.42 -5.72
C ILE A 33 -6.14 26.16 -7.06
N ALA A 34 -5.96 25.44 -8.17
CA ALA A 34 -5.91 26.04 -9.50
C ALA A 34 -7.18 26.83 -9.83
N ALA A 35 -8.36 26.27 -9.53
CA ALA A 35 -9.64 26.95 -9.75
C ALA A 35 -9.77 28.21 -8.85
N ALA A 36 -9.30 28.14 -7.61
CA ALA A 36 -9.28 29.30 -6.71
C ALA A 36 -8.36 30.42 -7.22
N LEU A 37 -7.17 30.06 -7.72
CA LEU A 37 -6.21 30.99 -8.31
C LEU A 37 -6.76 31.69 -9.56
N GLU A 38 -7.41 30.93 -10.44
CA GLU A 38 -8.03 31.48 -11.65
C GLU A 38 -9.14 32.48 -11.31
N LYS A 39 -10.02 32.12 -10.37
CA LYS A 39 -11.08 33.02 -9.89
C LYS A 39 -10.49 34.29 -9.29
N LEU A 40 -9.42 34.18 -8.51
CA LEU A 40 -8.77 35.32 -7.89
C LEU A 40 -8.09 36.23 -8.91
N ALA A 41 -7.46 35.67 -9.95
CA ALA A 41 -6.88 36.41 -11.06
C ALA A 41 -7.93 37.12 -11.95
N GLN A 42 -9.20 36.68 -11.92
CA GLN A 42 -10.32 37.33 -12.63
C GLN A 42 -11.06 38.37 -11.78
N THR A 43 -10.87 38.37 -10.46
CA THR A 43 -11.66 39.20 -9.54
C THR A 43 -11.08 40.61 -9.47
N ALA A 44 -11.81 41.61 -9.98
CA ALA A 44 -11.39 43.02 -10.00
C ALA A 44 -11.53 43.77 -8.66
N ARG A 45 -11.94 43.09 -7.58
CA ARG A 45 -12.20 43.67 -6.26
C ARG A 45 -11.31 43.00 -5.21
N SER A 46 -11.15 43.65 -4.06
CA SER A 46 -10.52 43.02 -2.89
C SER A 46 -11.22 41.69 -2.58
N TYR A 47 -10.42 40.63 -2.50
CA TYR A 47 -10.92 39.26 -2.33
C TYR A 47 -9.93 38.45 -1.52
N LYS A 48 -10.44 37.75 -0.51
CA LYS A 48 -9.66 36.84 0.33
C LYS A 48 -10.30 35.47 0.36
N GLN A 49 -9.51 34.44 0.07
CA GLN A 49 -9.92 33.05 0.16
C GLN A 49 -8.91 32.27 1.01
N THR A 50 -9.42 31.47 1.94
CA THR A 50 -8.60 30.53 2.70
C THR A 50 -8.97 29.12 2.27
N TYR A 51 -8.00 28.40 1.72
CA TYR A 51 -8.11 26.97 1.47
C TYR A 51 -7.53 26.23 2.67
N LYS A 52 -8.36 25.40 3.31
CA LYS A 52 -7.89 24.49 4.35
C LYS A 52 -7.42 23.21 3.68
N LYS A 53 -6.14 22.89 3.85
CA LYS A 53 -5.56 21.67 3.29
C LYS A 53 -6.29 20.47 3.91
N THR A 54 -6.67 19.55 3.05
CA THR A 54 -7.15 18.21 3.38
C THR A 54 -5.99 17.24 3.61
N THR A 55 -4.81 17.58 3.08
CA THR A 55 -3.55 16.86 3.26
C THR A 55 -2.66 17.56 4.31
N ASP A 56 -1.91 16.77 5.10
CA ASP A 56 -0.96 17.28 6.09
C ASP A 56 0.45 17.54 5.48
N VAL A 57 0.51 17.97 4.21
CA VAL A 57 1.80 18.28 3.54
C VAL A 57 2.22 19.72 3.78
N GLY A 58 3.51 19.92 4.07
CA GLY A 58 4.08 21.22 4.47
C GLY A 58 4.05 21.46 5.98
N ARG A 59 4.28 22.71 6.39
CA ARG A 59 4.33 23.12 7.81
C ARG A 59 3.01 23.68 8.34
N GLY A 60 2.05 23.96 7.46
CA GLY A 60 0.76 24.57 7.79
C GLY A 60 -0.40 23.86 7.09
N ASN A 61 -1.58 23.98 7.69
CA ASN A 61 -2.82 23.34 7.25
C ASN A 61 -3.74 24.26 6.42
N LYS A 62 -3.25 25.43 6.02
CA LYS A 62 -4.00 26.40 5.24
C LYS A 62 -3.13 27.11 4.22
N ILE A 63 -3.78 27.53 3.14
CA ILE A 63 -3.23 28.38 2.10
C ILE A 63 -4.19 29.57 1.98
N GLU A 64 -3.64 30.77 2.09
CA GLU A 64 -4.40 32.01 1.95
C GLU A 64 -4.05 32.66 0.61
N PHE A 65 -5.09 33.10 -0.08
CA PHE A 65 -5.00 33.89 -1.29
C PHE A 65 -5.70 35.22 -1.02
N GLU A 66 -4.99 36.31 -1.24
CA GLU A 66 -5.50 37.65 -0.95
C GLU A 66 -5.18 38.59 -2.11
N ARG A 67 -6.18 39.29 -2.62
CA ARG A 67 -6.02 40.40 -3.55
C ARG A 67 -6.30 41.69 -2.78
N ASN A 68 -5.35 42.60 -2.74
CA ASN A 68 -5.52 43.91 -2.11
C ASN A 68 -6.24 44.90 -3.06
N GLU A 69 -6.59 46.08 -2.55
CA GLU A 69 -7.27 47.13 -3.34
C GLU A 69 -6.38 47.74 -4.44
N GLU A 70 -5.06 47.63 -4.28
CA GLU A 70 -4.05 48.10 -5.23
C GLU A 70 -3.84 47.11 -6.41
N GLY A 71 -4.41 45.91 -6.30
CA GLY A 71 -4.38 44.88 -7.34
C GLY A 71 -3.26 43.84 -7.18
N ASP A 72 -2.43 43.94 -6.13
CA ASP A 72 -1.44 42.92 -5.80
C ASP A 72 -2.11 41.67 -5.26
N ILE A 73 -1.55 40.52 -5.62
CA ILE A 73 -2.00 39.22 -5.17
C ILE A 73 -0.95 38.61 -4.27
N ILE A 74 -1.37 38.19 -3.08
CA ILE A 74 -0.52 37.56 -2.08
C ILE A 74 -0.95 36.12 -1.87
N LEU A 75 0.01 35.20 -2.03
CA LEU A 75 -0.14 33.78 -1.75
C LEU A 75 0.64 33.44 -0.47
N LYS A 76 -0.05 32.93 0.56
CA LYS A 76 0.58 32.55 1.85
C LYS A 76 0.30 31.09 2.19
N GLY A 77 1.33 30.40 2.67
CA GLY A 77 1.21 29.01 3.11
C GLY A 77 2.53 28.50 3.68
N ASP A 78 2.49 27.55 4.61
CA ASP A 78 3.69 26.93 5.20
C ASP A 78 4.74 27.89 5.77
N GLY A 79 4.34 29.10 6.18
CA GLY A 79 5.23 30.16 6.65
C GLY A 79 5.92 30.96 5.55
N ASN A 80 5.60 30.69 4.27
CA ASN A 80 6.06 31.44 3.11
C ASN A 80 4.97 32.41 2.63
N GLU A 81 5.41 33.54 2.07
CA GLU A 81 4.57 34.57 1.49
C GLU A 81 5.16 35.03 0.16
N TYR A 82 4.33 34.99 -0.89
CA TYR A 82 4.73 35.37 -2.24
C TYR A 82 3.80 36.47 -2.76
N MET A 83 4.39 37.61 -3.12
CA MET A 83 3.72 38.65 -3.89
C MET A 83 3.77 38.26 -5.37
N CYS A 84 2.61 38.30 -6.02
CA CYS A 84 2.42 37.76 -7.35
C CYS A 84 1.57 38.71 -8.19
N THR A 85 1.86 38.72 -9.48
CA THR A 85 1.04 39.41 -10.48
C THR A 85 -0.14 38.54 -10.93
N GLU A 86 -1.15 39.15 -11.55
CA GLU A 86 -2.26 38.41 -12.17
C GLU A 86 -1.76 37.38 -13.20
N LYS A 87 -0.74 37.75 -13.98
CA LYS A 87 -0.13 36.87 -14.98
C LYS A 87 0.47 35.63 -14.33
N GLU A 88 1.25 35.82 -13.26
CA GLU A 88 1.84 34.69 -12.52
C GLU A 88 0.79 33.79 -11.87
N MET A 89 -0.35 34.34 -11.43
CA MET A 89 -1.45 33.56 -10.88
C MET A 89 -2.16 32.70 -11.94
N ARG A 90 -2.34 33.24 -13.15
CA ARG A 90 -2.88 32.47 -14.29
C ARG A 90 -1.93 31.37 -14.73
N GLU A 91 -0.63 31.68 -14.85
CA GLU A 91 0.39 30.69 -15.19
C GLU A 91 0.47 29.59 -14.13
N LEU A 92 0.45 29.95 -12.84
CA LEU A 92 0.43 28.97 -11.75
C LEU A 92 -0.83 28.11 -11.76
N SER A 93 -2.00 28.71 -11.98
CA SER A 93 -3.27 27.98 -12.13
C SER A 93 -3.19 26.97 -13.28
N GLU A 94 -2.67 27.39 -14.43
CA GLU A 94 -2.57 26.53 -15.62
C GLU A 94 -1.62 25.35 -15.39
N VAL A 95 -0.46 25.60 -14.76
CA VAL A 95 0.48 24.53 -14.40
C VAL A 95 -0.15 23.56 -13.40
N LEU A 96 -0.91 24.04 -12.41
CA LEU A 96 -1.59 23.19 -11.43
C LEU A 96 -2.78 22.41 -12.02
N LYS A 97 -3.45 22.93 -13.06
CA LYS A 97 -4.48 22.19 -13.82
C LYS A 97 -3.88 21.05 -14.63
N HIS A 98 -2.68 21.25 -15.15
CA HIS A 98 -2.00 20.35 -16.07
C HIS A 98 -0.74 19.72 -15.46
N LEU A 99 -0.76 19.43 -14.16
CA LEU A 99 0.35 18.73 -13.52
C LEU A 99 0.65 17.42 -14.26
N PRO A 100 1.94 17.12 -14.51
CA PRO A 100 2.32 15.88 -15.15
C PRO A 100 1.88 14.72 -14.25
N PRO A 101 1.31 13.64 -14.82
CA PRO A 101 0.92 12.48 -14.04
C PRO A 101 2.11 11.98 -13.21
N VAL A 102 1.86 11.61 -11.97
CA VAL A 102 2.89 10.99 -11.12
C VAL A 102 3.25 9.65 -11.75
N ASP A 103 4.50 9.49 -12.17
CA ASP A 103 5.02 8.22 -12.67
C ASP A 103 5.08 7.20 -11.53
N ILE A 104 4.07 6.33 -11.47
CA ILE A 104 4.01 5.23 -10.50
C ILE A 104 4.66 4.01 -11.14
N ALA A 105 5.67 3.43 -10.48
CA ALA A 105 6.30 2.21 -10.96
C ALA A 105 5.26 1.07 -11.09
N PRO A 106 5.44 0.13 -12.03
CA PRO A 106 4.52 -0.99 -12.16
C PRO A 106 4.49 -1.83 -10.87
N PRO A 107 3.39 -2.54 -10.58
CA PRO A 107 3.24 -3.37 -9.37
C PRO A 107 4.41 -4.36 -9.14
N SER A 108 4.97 -4.88 -10.22
CA SER A 108 6.11 -5.81 -10.20
C SER A 108 7.40 -5.19 -9.65
N ASP A 109 7.52 -3.87 -9.61
CA ASP A 109 8.69 -3.19 -9.04
C ASP A 109 8.59 -3.02 -7.52
N TYR A 110 7.37 -3.00 -6.97
CA TYR A 110 7.17 -2.94 -5.52
C TYR A 110 7.26 -4.30 -4.85
N VAL A 111 6.88 -5.39 -5.53
CA VAL A 111 6.98 -6.76 -4.99
C VAL A 111 7.49 -7.71 -6.06
N LYS A 112 8.64 -8.35 -5.79
CA LYS A 112 9.22 -9.37 -6.69
C LYS A 112 9.26 -10.74 -6.03
N LYS A 113 8.94 -11.76 -6.82
CA LYS A 113 9.24 -13.15 -6.47
C LYS A 113 10.76 -13.36 -6.49
N ARG A 114 11.26 -14.07 -5.49
CA ARG A 114 12.68 -14.45 -5.35
C ARG A 114 12.80 -15.94 -5.11
N LYS A 115 13.99 -16.49 -5.36
CA LYS A 115 14.28 -17.89 -5.01
C LYS A 115 14.03 -18.11 -3.50
N PRO A 116 13.18 -19.09 -3.13
CA PRO A 116 12.84 -19.28 -1.73
C PRO A 116 14.05 -19.64 -0.85
N LYS A 117 14.19 -18.95 0.28
CA LYS A 117 15.19 -19.26 1.31
C LYS A 117 14.56 -19.08 2.68
N ASN A 118 14.56 -20.14 3.51
CA ASN A 118 13.97 -20.13 4.84
C ASN A 118 12.49 -19.68 4.88
N GLY A 119 11.73 -20.02 3.82
CA GLY A 119 10.32 -19.64 3.65
C GLY A 119 10.10 -18.22 3.11
N PHE A 120 11.15 -17.40 2.98
CA PHE A 120 11.07 -16.10 2.32
C PHE A 120 11.12 -16.28 0.80
N CYS A 121 10.07 -15.84 0.12
CA CYS A 121 9.87 -16.06 -1.33
C CYS A 121 9.46 -14.79 -2.09
N LEU A 122 9.21 -13.70 -1.37
CA LEU A 122 8.88 -12.40 -1.93
C LEU A 122 9.84 -11.34 -1.38
N GLU A 123 10.01 -10.26 -2.12
CA GLU A 123 10.79 -9.09 -1.72
C GLU A 123 9.98 -7.84 -2.00
N LEU A 124 9.62 -7.12 -0.93
CA LEU A 124 8.99 -5.81 -0.98
C LEU A 124 10.07 -4.76 -1.15
N MET A 125 9.94 -3.85 -2.11
CA MET A 125 10.95 -2.84 -2.40
C MET A 125 10.30 -1.48 -2.65
N ASN A 126 10.96 -0.42 -2.18
CA ASN A 126 10.75 0.94 -2.66
C ASN A 126 11.93 1.83 -2.26
N GLY A 127 12.29 2.83 -3.09
CA GLY A 127 13.29 3.85 -2.73
C GLY A 127 14.64 3.29 -2.27
N GLY A 128 15.10 2.19 -2.88
CA GLY A 128 16.35 1.51 -2.50
C GLY A 128 16.30 0.69 -1.21
N GLN A 129 15.17 0.67 -0.51
CA GLN A 129 14.92 -0.23 0.63
C GLN A 129 14.29 -1.53 0.13
N SER A 130 14.67 -2.64 0.75
CA SER A 130 14.02 -3.93 0.51
C SER A 130 13.75 -4.69 1.80
N MET A 131 12.66 -5.45 1.80
CA MET A 131 12.25 -6.28 2.91
C MET A 131 11.83 -7.67 2.40
N PRO A 132 12.49 -8.75 2.83
CA PRO A 132 12.10 -10.09 2.46
C PRO A 132 10.81 -10.48 3.17
N LEU A 133 9.88 -11.08 2.43
CA LEU A 133 8.57 -11.51 2.90
C LEU A 133 8.39 -13.02 2.71
N LYS A 134 7.75 -13.67 3.69
CA LYS A 134 7.11 -14.96 3.49
C LYS A 134 5.75 -14.76 2.84
N LEU A 135 5.23 -15.81 2.19
CA LEU A 135 3.93 -15.76 1.52
C LEU A 135 2.77 -15.30 2.45
N PRO A 136 2.65 -15.77 3.71
CA PRO A 136 1.61 -15.30 4.62
C PRO A 136 1.78 -13.83 5.04
N ASP A 137 3.02 -13.33 5.09
CA ASP A 137 3.27 -11.93 5.43
C ASP A 137 2.68 -11.01 4.36
N ALA A 138 2.89 -11.34 3.09
CA ALA A 138 2.37 -10.55 1.97
C ALA A 138 0.83 -10.49 1.98
N ALA A 139 0.17 -11.61 2.31
CA ALA A 139 -1.29 -11.66 2.45
C ALA A 139 -1.80 -10.75 3.60
N LEU A 140 -1.15 -10.79 4.76
CA LEU A 140 -1.54 -9.95 5.90
C LEU A 140 -1.25 -8.48 5.65
N ILE A 141 -0.06 -8.14 5.13
CA ILE A 141 0.28 -6.77 4.74
C ILE A 141 -0.73 -6.23 3.74
N LYS A 142 -1.09 -7.00 2.70
CA LYS A 142 -2.10 -6.60 1.71
C LYS A 142 -3.42 -6.23 2.41
N LYS A 143 -3.89 -7.07 3.34
CA LYS A 143 -5.13 -6.81 4.08
C LYS A 143 -5.03 -5.60 5.00
N SER A 144 -3.90 -5.41 5.70
CA SER A 144 -3.65 -4.25 6.54
C SER A 144 -3.60 -2.94 5.75
N ILE A 145 -3.01 -2.95 4.55
CA ILE A 145 -3.01 -1.75 3.69
C ILE A 145 -4.43 -1.44 3.25
N VAL A 146 -5.18 -2.43 2.73
CA VAL A 146 -6.55 -2.22 2.26
C VAL A 146 -7.46 -1.70 3.39
N SER A 147 -7.35 -2.23 4.60
CA SER A 147 -8.13 -1.74 5.76
C SER A 147 -7.72 -0.34 6.22
N SER A 148 -6.48 0.08 5.95
CA SER A 148 -5.99 1.40 6.35
C SER A 148 -6.44 2.55 5.45
N ILE A 149 -6.97 2.27 4.24
CA ILE A 149 -7.31 3.29 3.21
C ILE A 149 -8.36 4.31 3.68
N ASP A 150 -9.26 3.92 4.58
CA ASP A 150 -10.32 4.80 5.07
C ASP A 150 -9.94 5.54 6.38
N GLY A 151 -8.83 5.18 7.02
CA GLY A 151 -8.43 5.72 8.32
C GLY A 151 -7.39 6.85 8.25
N LYS A 152 -7.65 8.01 8.87
CA LYS A 152 -6.68 9.13 8.90
C LYS A 152 -5.33 8.75 9.54
N TYR A 153 -5.37 7.94 10.59
CA TYR A 153 -4.20 7.33 11.21
C TYR A 153 -4.47 5.85 11.34
N PHE A 154 -3.48 5.02 11.01
CA PHE A 154 -3.58 3.58 11.12
C PHE A 154 -2.26 3.01 11.59
N GLU A 155 -2.30 2.08 12.53
CA GLU A 155 -1.15 1.28 12.92
C GLU A 155 -1.65 -0.13 13.23
N GLU A 156 -1.17 -1.11 12.48
CA GLU A 156 -1.42 -2.52 12.74
C GLU A 156 -0.09 -3.25 12.90
N LYS A 157 0.06 -3.95 14.03
CA LYS A 157 1.21 -4.81 14.30
C LYS A 157 0.84 -6.25 14.02
N VAL A 158 1.36 -6.77 12.93
CA VAL A 158 1.28 -8.18 12.54
C VAL A 158 2.37 -8.96 13.27
N LYS A 159 2.01 -9.89 14.14
CA LYS A 159 2.98 -10.71 14.91
C LYS A 159 2.82 -12.19 14.54
N ILE A 160 3.89 -12.80 14.03
CA ILE A 160 3.92 -14.21 13.60
C ILE A 160 5.14 -14.88 14.22
N GLY A 161 4.93 -15.58 15.33
CA GLY A 161 6.02 -16.15 16.13
C GLY A 161 6.95 -15.05 16.63
N SER A 162 8.25 -15.17 16.31
CA SER A 162 9.27 -14.16 16.66
C SER A 162 9.30 -12.95 15.72
N ARG A 163 8.58 -12.99 14.60
CA ARG A 163 8.59 -11.92 13.59
C ARG A 163 7.48 -10.94 13.87
N SER A 164 7.77 -9.66 13.67
CA SER A 164 6.78 -8.57 13.75
C SER A 164 6.92 -7.67 12.53
N ILE A 165 5.79 -7.33 11.93
CA ILE A 165 5.67 -6.40 10.82
C ILE A 165 4.66 -5.35 11.25
N THR A 166 5.04 -4.08 11.18
CA THR A 166 4.13 -2.96 11.47
C THR A 166 3.74 -2.31 10.16
N VAL A 167 2.44 -2.25 9.89
CA VAL A 167 1.87 -1.47 8.78
C VAL A 167 1.30 -0.20 9.39
N GLN A 168 1.87 0.94 9.03
CA GLN A 168 1.46 2.24 9.55
C GLN A 168 1.05 3.15 8.40
N ARG A 169 -0.08 3.85 8.57
CA ARG A 169 -0.46 5.00 7.76
C ARG A 169 -0.41 6.25 8.62
N THR A 170 0.38 7.22 8.18
CA THR A 170 0.42 8.56 8.77
C THR A 170 -0.60 9.47 8.09
N SER A 171 -1.00 10.57 8.76
CA SER A 171 -2.06 11.46 8.26
C SER A 171 -1.75 12.20 6.96
N ASP A 172 -0.49 12.16 6.53
CA ASP A 172 0.01 12.70 5.27
C ASP A 172 -0.12 11.71 4.10
N LEU A 173 -0.98 10.69 4.21
CA LEU A 173 -1.17 9.66 3.18
C LEU A 173 0.14 8.95 2.82
N LYS A 174 0.95 8.66 3.84
CA LYS A 174 2.14 7.83 3.69
C LYS A 174 1.96 6.52 4.44
N TRP A 175 2.42 5.46 3.80
CA TRP A 175 2.46 4.14 4.38
C TRP A 175 3.90 3.79 4.68
N SER A 176 4.11 3.15 5.83
CA SER A 176 5.37 2.50 6.13
C SER A 176 5.11 1.07 6.54
N ILE A 177 5.93 0.17 6.00
CA ILE A 177 5.93 -1.24 6.34
C ILE A 177 7.28 -1.52 6.98
N THR A 178 7.25 -1.69 8.30
CA THR A 178 8.44 -1.88 9.12
C THR A 178 8.54 -3.33 9.57
N GLY A 179 9.57 -4.03 9.10
CA GLY A 179 9.96 -5.33 9.60
C GLY A 179 11.13 -5.24 10.58
N SER A 180 11.71 -6.37 10.95
CA SER A 180 12.81 -6.41 11.94
C SER A 180 14.08 -5.68 11.49
N ASN A 181 14.33 -5.58 10.17
CA ASN A 181 15.61 -5.11 9.63
C ASN A 181 15.48 -3.94 8.65
N ALA A 182 14.26 -3.54 8.27
CA ALA A 182 14.04 -2.54 7.24
C ALA A 182 12.67 -1.87 7.41
N THR A 183 12.58 -0.63 6.95
CA THR A 183 11.32 0.11 6.77
C THR A 183 11.21 0.51 5.32
N VAL A 184 10.18 0.01 4.64
CA VAL A 184 9.85 0.40 3.26
C VAL A 184 8.70 1.39 3.31
N LYS A 185 8.84 2.53 2.63
CA LYS A 185 7.87 3.64 2.65
C LYS A 185 7.18 3.77 1.30
N PHE A 186 5.92 4.19 1.33
CA PHE A 186 5.08 4.39 0.15
C PHE A 186 4.23 5.64 0.32
N THR A 187 3.95 6.29 -0.78
CA THR A 187 3.03 7.42 -0.89
C THR A 187 1.63 6.95 -1.28
N ALA A 188 0.65 7.86 -1.22
CA ALA A 188 -0.70 7.61 -1.70
C ALA A 188 -0.77 7.12 -3.15
N TYR A 189 0.15 7.58 -4.00
CA TYR A 189 0.19 7.24 -5.41
C TYR A 189 0.65 5.80 -5.64
N GLU A 190 1.50 5.27 -4.75
CA GLU A 190 2.11 3.96 -4.91
C GLU A 190 1.29 2.85 -4.26
N VAL A 191 0.35 3.18 -3.36
CA VAL A 191 -0.39 2.20 -2.55
C VAL A 191 -1.22 1.24 -3.38
N GLU A 192 -1.90 1.71 -4.42
CA GLU A 192 -2.70 0.81 -5.28
C GLU A 192 -1.79 -0.18 -6.01
N SER A 193 -0.69 0.30 -6.58
CA SER A 193 0.31 -0.54 -7.25
C SER A 193 1.02 -1.47 -6.28
N LEU A 194 1.25 -1.07 -5.03
CA LEU A 194 1.75 -1.93 -3.96
C LEU A 194 0.75 -3.04 -3.62
N VAL A 195 -0.55 -2.73 -3.47
CA VAL A 195 -1.60 -3.72 -3.20
C VAL A 195 -1.68 -4.73 -4.36
N ALA A 196 -1.63 -4.25 -5.60
CA ALA A 196 -1.53 -5.10 -6.78
C ALA A 196 -0.23 -5.92 -6.79
N GLY A 197 0.90 -5.35 -6.38
CA GLY A 197 2.19 -6.04 -6.31
C GLY A 197 2.18 -7.17 -5.29
N LEU A 198 1.62 -6.93 -4.10
CA LEU A 198 1.43 -7.96 -3.08
C LEU A 198 0.49 -9.06 -3.57
N HIS A 199 -0.60 -8.70 -4.26
CA HIS A 199 -1.49 -9.67 -4.88
C HIS A 199 -0.73 -10.54 -5.90
N ASN A 200 -0.07 -9.91 -6.87
CA ASN A 200 0.65 -10.59 -7.94
C ASN A 200 1.79 -11.45 -7.41
N GLY A 201 2.50 -10.99 -6.38
CA GLY A 201 3.53 -11.79 -5.72
C GLY A 201 2.96 -13.08 -5.10
N VAL A 202 1.82 -12.99 -4.42
CA VAL A 202 1.13 -14.19 -3.91
C VAL A 202 0.71 -15.10 -5.06
N LEU A 203 0.07 -14.54 -6.08
CA LEU A 203 -0.39 -15.25 -7.28
C LEU A 203 0.76 -16.02 -7.95
N ASP A 204 1.88 -15.36 -8.20
CA ASP A 204 3.05 -15.96 -8.87
C ASP A 204 3.63 -17.15 -8.11
N VAL A 205 3.61 -17.09 -6.78
CA VAL A 205 4.08 -18.19 -5.92
C VAL A 205 3.08 -19.34 -5.94
N LEU A 206 1.78 -19.06 -5.84
CA LEU A 206 0.73 -20.09 -5.93
C LEU A 206 0.76 -20.79 -7.30
N MET A 207 0.91 -20.04 -8.38
CA MET A 207 0.92 -20.60 -9.73
C MET A 207 2.15 -21.46 -10.01
N ASP A 208 3.31 -21.15 -9.43
CA ASP A 208 4.48 -22.05 -9.49
C ASP A 208 4.20 -23.39 -8.81
N ALA A 209 3.55 -23.37 -7.63
CA ALA A 209 3.16 -24.58 -6.93
C ALA A 209 2.18 -25.42 -7.76
N ILE A 210 1.14 -24.79 -8.32
CA ILE A 210 0.11 -25.46 -9.14
C ILE A 210 0.71 -26.08 -10.40
N LYS A 211 1.54 -25.33 -11.14
CA LYS A 211 2.23 -25.85 -12.33
C LYS A 211 3.06 -27.09 -12.01
N LYS A 212 3.68 -27.12 -10.84
CA LYS A 212 4.51 -28.25 -10.39
C LYS A 212 3.69 -29.46 -9.97
N TYR A 213 2.48 -29.26 -9.44
CA TYR A 213 1.57 -30.38 -9.18
C TYR A 213 1.08 -31.06 -10.46
N GLY A 214 1.30 -30.43 -11.62
CA GLY A 214 1.09 -31.00 -12.94
C GLY A 214 -0.38 -31.01 -13.35
N GLY A 215 -0.62 -31.27 -14.64
CA GLY A 215 -1.94 -31.59 -15.18
C GLY A 215 -2.01 -33.02 -15.73
N ASP A 216 -1.11 -33.88 -15.27
CA ASP A 216 -1.07 -35.31 -15.62
C ASP A 216 -2.07 -36.12 -14.76
N ASP A 217 -2.27 -37.39 -15.11
CA ASP A 217 -3.20 -38.28 -14.39
C ASP A 217 -2.84 -38.50 -12.91
N LEU A 218 -1.64 -38.10 -12.47
CA LEU A 218 -1.17 -38.20 -11.09
C LEU A 218 -1.31 -36.90 -10.30
N ALA A 219 -1.68 -35.79 -10.95
CA ALA A 219 -1.84 -34.49 -10.32
C ALA A 219 -2.87 -34.52 -9.18
N ASP A 220 -4.00 -35.17 -9.41
CA ASP A 220 -5.05 -35.34 -8.42
C ASP A 220 -4.58 -36.10 -7.17
N ILE A 221 -3.72 -37.11 -7.35
CA ILE A 221 -3.16 -37.89 -6.25
C ILE A 221 -2.19 -37.02 -5.43
N ARG A 222 -1.33 -36.24 -6.09
CA ARG A 222 -0.42 -35.30 -5.43
C ARG A 222 -1.18 -34.24 -4.63
N VAL A 223 -2.20 -33.63 -5.23
CA VAL A 223 -3.05 -32.62 -4.57
C VAL A 223 -3.76 -33.22 -3.35
N LYS A 224 -4.38 -34.40 -3.49
CA LYS A 224 -5.03 -35.10 -2.35
C LYS A 224 -4.05 -35.41 -1.22
N SER A 225 -2.83 -35.85 -1.55
CA SER A 225 -1.78 -36.10 -0.56
C SER A 225 -1.39 -34.84 0.22
N HIS A 226 -1.25 -33.69 -0.47
CA HIS A 226 -0.97 -32.42 0.19
C HIS A 226 -2.13 -31.94 1.07
N ILE A 227 -3.37 -32.09 0.63
CA ILE A 227 -4.56 -31.74 1.42
C ILE A 227 -4.62 -32.59 2.69
N GLN A 228 -4.39 -33.90 2.58
CA GLN A 228 -4.37 -34.81 3.74
C GLN A 228 -3.24 -34.46 4.71
N ARG A 229 -2.08 -34.04 4.20
CA ARG A 229 -0.96 -33.56 5.02
C ARG A 229 -1.34 -32.31 5.82
N VAL A 230 -2.00 -31.33 5.18
CA VAL A 230 -2.50 -30.13 5.87
C VAL A 230 -3.46 -30.49 6.99
N GLU A 231 -4.42 -31.37 6.71
CA GLU A 231 -5.40 -31.81 7.69
C GLU A 231 -4.72 -32.45 8.91
N GLN A 232 -3.86 -33.44 8.70
CA GLN A 232 -3.18 -34.17 9.79
C GLN A 232 -2.24 -33.28 10.61
N GLU A 233 -1.48 -32.39 9.97
CA GLU A 233 -0.58 -31.49 10.69
C GLU A 233 -1.34 -30.40 11.44
N ALA A 234 -2.42 -29.87 10.87
CA ALA A 234 -3.26 -28.89 11.53
C ALA A 234 -4.01 -29.48 12.74
N GLU A 235 -4.48 -30.73 12.65
CA GLU A 235 -5.08 -31.44 13.79
C GLU A 235 -4.08 -31.60 14.94
N LYS A 236 -2.81 -31.92 14.64
CA LYS A 236 -1.76 -32.03 15.64
C LYS A 236 -1.45 -30.68 16.31
N ILE A 237 -1.37 -29.61 15.53
CA ILE A 237 -1.09 -28.26 16.05
C ILE A 237 -2.25 -27.75 16.91
N LEU A 238 -3.49 -28.02 16.50
CA LEU A 238 -4.70 -27.50 17.13
C LEU A 238 -5.31 -28.46 18.17
N ALA A 239 -4.64 -29.55 18.53
CA ALA A 239 -5.19 -30.70 19.27
C ALA A 239 -6.17 -30.31 20.40
N ASP A 240 -5.82 -29.32 21.23
CA ASP A 240 -6.63 -28.87 22.38
C ASP A 240 -7.23 -27.47 22.19
N ALA A 241 -7.12 -26.87 21.00
CA ALA A 241 -7.60 -25.52 20.72
C ALA A 241 -9.13 -25.46 20.62
N ARG A 242 -9.71 -24.40 21.20
CA ARG A 242 -11.14 -24.10 21.01
C ARG A 242 -11.42 -23.89 19.52
N LYS A 243 -12.47 -24.54 19.00
CA LYS A 243 -12.85 -24.56 17.56
C LYS A 243 -11.89 -25.32 16.62
N ALA A 244 -10.93 -26.11 17.13
CA ALA A 244 -9.95 -26.85 16.32
C ALA A 244 -10.57 -27.56 15.10
N LYS A 245 -11.62 -28.37 15.31
CA LYS A 245 -12.32 -29.09 14.22
C LYS A 245 -12.85 -28.18 13.12
N SER A 246 -13.42 -27.03 13.48
CA SER A 246 -13.96 -26.08 12.50
C SER A 246 -12.84 -25.44 11.68
N VAL A 247 -11.74 -25.10 12.35
CA VAL A 247 -10.58 -24.46 11.73
C VAL A 247 -9.85 -25.43 10.81
N VAL A 248 -9.63 -26.67 11.24
CA VAL A 248 -9.07 -27.74 10.41
C VAL A 248 -9.95 -27.94 9.17
N LYS A 249 -11.28 -28.12 9.35
CA LYS A 249 -12.20 -28.29 8.22
C LYS A 249 -12.15 -27.12 7.24
N HIS A 250 -12.07 -25.89 7.75
CA HIS A 250 -11.94 -24.71 6.90
C HIS A 250 -10.59 -24.69 6.17
N LEU A 251 -9.48 -24.92 6.87
CA LEU A 251 -8.13 -24.99 6.30
C LEU A 251 -8.03 -26.05 5.20
N THR A 252 -8.55 -27.26 5.43
CA THR A 252 -8.56 -28.36 4.47
C THR A 252 -9.39 -28.01 3.24
N LYS A 253 -10.62 -27.49 3.43
CA LYS A 253 -11.48 -27.07 2.31
C LYS A 253 -10.82 -25.96 1.48
N THR A 254 -10.33 -24.92 2.15
CA THR A 254 -9.74 -23.77 1.49
C THR A 254 -8.43 -24.13 0.79
N THR A 255 -7.64 -25.05 1.34
CA THR A 255 -6.46 -25.61 0.66
C THR A 255 -6.86 -26.42 -0.57
N SER A 256 -7.94 -27.20 -0.49
CA SER A 256 -8.49 -27.90 -1.65
C SER A 256 -8.91 -26.93 -2.75
N ASP A 257 -9.51 -25.80 -2.41
CA ASP A 257 -9.88 -24.76 -3.37
C ASP A 257 -8.64 -24.09 -4.00
N ILE A 258 -7.57 -23.88 -3.21
CA ILE A 258 -6.31 -23.27 -3.70
C ILE A 258 -5.54 -24.23 -4.62
N LEU A 259 -5.53 -25.53 -4.34
CA LEU A 259 -4.74 -26.53 -5.07
C LEU A 259 -5.51 -27.28 -6.16
N GLY A 260 -6.82 -27.46 -6.00
CA GLY A 260 -7.67 -28.27 -6.88
C GLY A 260 -7.94 -27.65 -8.25
N ALA A 261 -8.63 -28.36 -9.13
CA ALA A 261 -9.01 -27.83 -10.44
C ALA A 261 -10.19 -26.83 -10.37
N GLY A 262 -10.37 -26.02 -11.41
CA GLY A 262 -11.60 -25.24 -11.62
C GLY A 262 -11.61 -23.79 -11.12
N LYS A 263 -10.54 -23.33 -10.46
CA LYS A 263 -10.36 -21.91 -10.08
C LYS A 263 -9.26 -21.25 -10.89
N ASP A 264 -9.46 -19.99 -11.27
CA ASP A 264 -8.42 -19.18 -11.90
C ASP A 264 -7.38 -18.69 -10.87
N ALA A 265 -6.32 -18.05 -11.35
CA ALA A 265 -5.20 -17.62 -10.52
C ALA A 265 -5.57 -16.52 -9.52
N ASP A 266 -6.47 -15.60 -9.90
CA ASP A 266 -6.90 -14.49 -9.05
C ASP A 266 -7.83 -15.00 -7.94
N GLU A 267 -8.77 -15.88 -8.28
CA GLU A 267 -9.68 -16.49 -7.31
C GLU A 267 -8.89 -17.27 -6.24
N ARG A 268 -7.90 -18.08 -6.64
CA ARG A 268 -7.01 -18.79 -5.70
C ARG A 268 -6.24 -17.85 -4.79
N THR A 269 -5.79 -16.73 -5.34
CA THR A 269 -5.03 -15.73 -4.57
C THR A 269 -5.91 -15.06 -3.53
N ASN A 270 -7.13 -14.67 -3.89
CA ASN A 270 -8.09 -14.11 -2.94
C ASN A 270 -8.45 -15.12 -1.85
N ILE A 271 -8.67 -16.38 -2.21
CA ILE A 271 -8.96 -17.47 -1.26
C ILE A 271 -7.79 -17.66 -0.28
N PHE A 272 -6.54 -17.66 -0.77
CA PHE A 272 -5.36 -17.74 0.08
C PHE A 272 -5.27 -16.54 1.04
N VAL A 273 -5.48 -15.32 0.54
CA VAL A 273 -5.44 -14.12 1.38
C VAL A 273 -6.51 -14.16 2.48
N GLU A 274 -7.72 -14.59 2.15
CA GLU A 274 -8.79 -14.77 3.14
C GLU A 274 -8.47 -15.86 4.16
N LEU A 275 -7.87 -16.98 3.73
CA LEU A 275 -7.45 -18.05 4.63
C LEU A 275 -6.45 -17.55 5.68
N ILE A 276 -5.40 -16.87 5.22
CA ILE A 276 -4.36 -16.35 6.11
C ILE A 276 -4.95 -15.34 7.09
N ASN A 277 -5.83 -14.44 6.62
CA ASN A 277 -6.51 -13.46 7.46
C ASN A 277 -7.47 -14.12 8.46
N HIS A 278 -8.20 -15.17 8.07
CA HIS A 278 -9.08 -15.93 8.95
C HIS A 278 -8.31 -16.59 10.09
N ILE A 279 -7.20 -17.27 9.78
CA ILE A 279 -6.31 -17.89 10.78
C ILE A 279 -5.77 -16.82 11.74
N TYR A 280 -5.30 -15.70 11.20
CA TYR A 280 -4.72 -14.62 12.01
C TYR A 280 -5.72 -13.99 12.98
N ARG A 281 -7.00 -13.86 12.57
CA ARG A 281 -8.06 -13.26 13.37
C ARG A 281 -8.70 -14.20 14.39
N GLU A 282 -8.94 -15.46 14.01
CA GLU A 282 -9.73 -16.40 14.83
C GLU A 282 -8.90 -17.19 15.84
N LEU A 283 -7.59 -17.30 15.62
CA LEU A 283 -6.71 -18.11 16.45
C LEU A 283 -5.78 -17.27 17.31
N ALA A 284 -5.38 -17.85 18.43
CA ALA A 284 -4.37 -17.29 19.30
C ALA A 284 -2.97 -17.27 18.62
N PRO A 285 -2.10 -16.29 18.93
CA PRO A 285 -0.82 -16.08 18.23
C PRO A 285 0.13 -17.29 18.20
N GLU A 286 0.06 -18.17 19.18
CA GLU A 286 0.86 -19.41 19.26
C GLU A 286 0.60 -20.35 18.08
N PHE A 287 -0.60 -20.30 17.48
CA PHE A 287 -0.96 -21.18 16.35
C PHE A 287 -0.59 -20.60 14.99
N HIS A 288 -0.34 -19.29 14.89
CA HIS A 288 -0.13 -18.62 13.61
C HIS A 288 1.11 -19.14 12.88
N ALA A 289 2.26 -19.10 13.53
CA ALA A 289 3.52 -19.51 12.89
C ALA A 289 3.53 -21.00 12.48
N PRO A 290 3.13 -21.96 13.34
CA PRO A 290 3.02 -23.37 12.96
C PRO A 290 2.10 -23.61 11.76
N LEU A 291 0.88 -23.05 11.76
CA LEU A 291 -0.08 -23.25 10.65
C LEU A 291 0.40 -22.60 9.34
N PHE A 292 0.97 -21.40 9.43
CA PHE A 292 1.54 -20.71 8.27
C PHE A 292 2.76 -21.44 7.69
N ASN A 293 3.53 -22.15 8.51
CA ASN A 293 4.64 -22.95 8.04
C ASN A 293 4.16 -24.15 7.19
N ILE A 294 3.07 -24.84 7.59
CA ILE A 294 2.47 -25.91 6.77
C ILE A 294 2.14 -25.38 5.37
N MET A 295 1.43 -24.25 5.31
CA MET A 295 1.05 -23.64 4.03
C MET A 295 2.27 -23.22 3.22
N THR A 296 3.29 -22.68 3.88
CA THR A 296 4.55 -22.30 3.23
C THR A 296 5.28 -23.53 2.67
N GLU A 297 5.33 -24.65 3.38
CA GLU A 297 6.01 -25.86 2.90
C GLU A 297 5.36 -26.45 1.65
N ILE A 298 4.05 -26.33 1.54
CA ILE A 298 3.29 -26.83 0.38
C ILE A 298 3.38 -25.85 -0.78
N LEU A 299 3.21 -24.55 -0.53
CA LEU A 299 3.08 -23.54 -1.58
C LEU A 299 4.41 -22.90 -1.99
N VAL A 300 5.41 -22.92 -1.12
CA VAL A 300 6.71 -22.25 -1.32
C VAL A 300 7.80 -23.30 -1.37
N GLN A 301 8.15 -23.73 -2.58
CA GLN A 301 9.12 -24.80 -2.78
C GLN A 301 10.54 -24.25 -3.06
N LYS A 302 11.57 -24.96 -2.58
CA LYS A 302 12.99 -24.60 -2.74
C LYS A 302 13.50 -24.73 -4.16
#